data_AF-A0A3B0YRY0-F1
#
_entry.id   AF-A0A3B0YRY0-F1
#
_cell.length_a   1.000
_cell.length_b   1.000
_cell.length_c   1.000
_cell.angle_alpha   90.00
_cell.angle_beta   90.00
_cell.angle_gamma   90.00
#
_symmetry.space_group_name_H-M   'P 1'
#
loop_
_entity.id
_entity.type
_entity.pdbx_description
1 polymer ?
#
loop_
_entity_poly.entity_id
_entity_poly.type
_entity_poly.pdbx_seq_one_letter_code
_entity_poly.pdbx_strand_id
1 'polypeptide(L)' 'MRMYYPQEMQALFEFSGFKIEKAYGDYHCGELNRESVKQIYVLKKRPDVREFTKY' A
#
# COMPACT_ATOMS: atom_id res chain seq x y z
N MET A 1 -2.87 -0.68 21.22
CA MET A 1 -2.27 -0.33 19.91
C MET A 1 -2.77 -1.35 18.90
N ARG A 2 -3.38 -0.92 17.78
CA ARG A 2 -3.94 -1.84 16.77
C ARG A 2 -2.89 -2.08 15.70
N MET A 3 -2.61 -3.35 15.40
CA MET A 3 -1.67 -3.74 14.36
C MET A 3 -2.47 -4.41 13.24
N TYR A 4 -2.26 -3.98 12.01
CA TYR A 4 -2.92 -4.54 10.83
C TYR A 4 -1.95 -5.47 10.11
N TYR A 5 -2.45 -6.61 9.67
CA TYR A 5 -1.69 -7.51 8.82
C TYR A 5 -1.49 -6.91 7.43
N PRO A 6 -0.44 -7.30 6.70
CA PRO A 6 -0.17 -6.77 5.36
C PRO A 6 -1.36 -6.89 4.39
N GLN A 7 -2.16 -7.95 4.51
CA GLN A 7 -3.34 -8.18 3.68
C GLN A 7 -4.46 -7.17 3.98
N GLU A 8 -4.63 -6.78 5.26
CA GLU A 8 -5.59 -5.76 5.66
C GLU A 8 -5.16 -4.38 5.14
N MET A 9 -3.87 -4.07 5.25
CA MET A 9 -3.31 -2.83 4.69
C MET A 9 -3.49 -2.76 3.18
N GLN A 10 -3.26 -3.87 2.46
CA GLN A 10 -3.49 -3.94 1.03
C GLN A 10 -4.93 -3.62 0.65
N ALA A 11 -5.91 -4.21 1.35
CA ALA A 11 -7.32 -3.91 1.14
C ALA A 11 -7.63 -2.43 1.39
N LEU A 12 -7.13 -1.86 2.50
CA LEU A 12 -7.34 -0.45 2.83
C LEU A 12 -6.80 0.51 1.77
N PHE A 13 -5.59 0.24 1.24
CA PHE A 13 -5.02 1.06 0.18
C PHE A 13 -5.80 0.97 -1.11
N GLU A 14 -6.25 -0.24 -1.48
CA GLU A 14 -7.07 -0.46 -2.66
C GLU A 14 -8.40 0.30 -2.60
N PHE A 15 -9.14 0.16 -1.49
CA PHE A 15 -10.41 0.88 -1.30
C PHE A 15 -10.22 2.40 -1.23
N SER A 16 -9.04 2.86 -0.81
CA SER A 16 -8.68 4.28 -0.77
C SER A 16 -8.19 4.82 -2.11
N GLY A 17 -8.20 4.00 -3.18
CA GLY A 17 -7.79 4.42 -4.51
C GLY A 17 -6.27 4.49 -4.69
N PHE A 18 -5.50 3.73 -3.92
CA PHE A 18 -4.06 3.61 -4.09
C PHE A 18 -3.67 2.26 -4.70
N LYS A 19 -2.55 2.25 -5.42
CA LYS A 19 -1.87 1.04 -5.87
C LYS A 19 -0.53 0.95 -5.14
N ILE A 20 -0.25 -0.21 -4.57
CA ILE A 20 1.06 -0.49 -3.99
C ILE A 20 2.06 -0.66 -5.14
N GLU A 21 3.13 0.12 -5.13
CA GLU A 21 4.26 -0.06 -6.07
C GLU A 21 5.34 -0.94 -5.44
N LYS A 22 5.67 -0.71 -4.17
CA LYS A 22 6.67 -1.47 -3.41
C LYS A 22 6.26 -1.61 -1.96
N ALA A 23 6.70 -2.70 -1.32
CA ALA A 23 6.53 -2.95 0.09
C ALA A 23 7.85 -3.46 0.70
N TYR A 24 8.25 -2.88 1.83
CA TYR A 24 9.51 -3.19 2.50
C TYR A 24 9.31 -3.56 3.97
N GLY A 25 10.14 -4.47 4.44
CA GLY A 25 10.17 -4.96 5.82
C GLY A 25 11.03 -4.12 6.78
N ASP A 26 11.89 -3.27 6.23
CA ASP A 26 12.87 -2.45 6.96
C ASP A 26 13.24 -1.16 6.20
N TYR A 27 14.07 -0.31 6.81
CA TYR A 27 14.55 0.94 6.21
C TYR A 27 15.66 0.75 5.18
N HIS A 28 16.19 -0.46 5.03
CA HIS A 28 17.20 -0.82 4.03
C HIS A 28 16.57 -1.36 2.75
N CYS A 29 15.24 -1.21 2.60
CA CYS A 29 14.46 -1.72 1.47
C CYS A 29 14.49 -3.26 1.35
N GLY A 30 14.65 -3.97 2.47
CA GLY A 30 14.48 -5.42 2.53
C GLY A 30 13.05 -5.83 2.17
N GLU A 31 12.88 -7.00 1.55
CA GLU A 31 11.56 -7.51 1.17
C GLU A 31 10.65 -7.67 2.38
N LEU A 32 9.39 -7.24 2.25
CA LEU A 32 8.40 -7.44 3.31
C LEU A 32 8.06 -8.93 3.44
N ASN A 33 8.32 -9.49 4.62
CA ASN A 33 8.08 -10.91 4.92
C ASN A 33 7.58 -11.09 6.37
N ARG A 34 7.33 -12.34 6.75
CA ARG A 34 6.83 -12.76 8.07
C ARG A 34 7.77 -12.45 9.25
N GLU A 35 9.05 -12.22 8.99
CA GLU A 35 10.05 -11.84 10.01
C GLU A 35 10.26 -10.33 10.08
N SER A 36 9.61 -9.57 9.19
CA SER A 36 9.76 -8.13 9.12
C SER A 36 9.15 -7.44 10.33
N VAL A 37 9.97 -6.61 10.99
CA VAL A 37 9.55 -5.81 12.14
C VAL A 37 8.78 -4.54 11.75
N LYS A 38 8.79 -4.16 10.46
CA LYS A 38 8.10 -2.99 9.91
C LYS A 38 7.32 -3.36 8.66
N GLN A 39 6.34 -2.52 8.33
CA GLN A 39 5.63 -2.53 7.06
C GLN A 39 5.73 -1.13 6.46
N ILE A 40 6.53 -0.97 5.41
CA ILE A 40 6.75 0.31 4.73
C ILE A 40 6.23 0.18 3.30
N TYR A 41 5.27 1.03 2.92
CA TYR A 41 4.62 0.96 1.61
C TYR A 41 4.91 2.21 0.79
N VAL A 42 5.27 2.01 -0.47
CA VAL A 42 5.31 3.06 -1.48
C VAL A 42 4.04 2.93 -2.31
N LEU A 43 3.21 3.97 -2.26
CA LEU A 43 1.88 3.98 -2.88
C LEU A 43 1.85 5.00 -4.02
N LYS A 44 1.17 4.62 -5.09
CA LYS A 44 0.79 5.53 -6.16
C LYS A 44 -0.72 5.73 -6.15
N LYS A 45 -1.15 6.99 -6.19
CA LYS A 45 -2.58 7.33 -6.32
C LYS A 45 -3.08 6.81 -7.68
N ARG A 46 -4.16 6.04 -7.69
CA ARG A 46 -4.84 5.64 -8.92
C ARG A 46 -5.50 6.89 -9.53
N PRO A 47 -5.52 7.04 -10.86
CA PRO A 47 -6.29 8.10 -11.50
C PRO A 47 -7.74 8.02 -11.03
N ASP A 48 -8.34 9.14 -10.65
CA ASP A 48 -9.75 9.15 -10.27
C ASP A 48 -10.58 8.86 -11.53
N VAL A 49 -11.39 7.80 -11.49
CA VAL A 49 -12.24 7.41 -12.63
C VAL A 49 -13.23 8.53 -12.97
N ARG A 50 -13.52 9.45 -12.04
CA ARG A 50 -14.41 10.60 -12.25
C ARG A 50 -13.80 11.73 -13.10
N GLU A 51 -12.49 11.74 -13.34
CA GLU A 51 -11.85 12.78 -14.16
C GLU A 51 -11.96 12.51 -15.68
N PHE A 52 -12.29 11.28 -16.08
CA PHE A 52 -12.31 10.87 -17.49
C PHE A 52 -13.67 11.05 -18.19
N THR A 53 -14.72 11.46 -17.48
CA THR A 53 -16.07 11.66 -18.05
C THR A 53 -16.34 13.10 -18.50
N LYS A 54 -15.30 13.92 -18.68
CA LYS A 54 -15.41 15.31 -19.17
C LYS A 54 -14.98 15.44 -20.64
N TYR A 55 -15.48 14.59 -21.53
CA TYR A 55 -15.38 14.80 -22.98
C TYR A 55 -16.61 14.25 -23.69
#